data_AF-A0A382ICR0-F1
#
_entry.id   AF-A0A382ICR0-F1
#
_cell.length_a   1.000
_cell.length_b   1.000
_cell.length_c   1.000
_cell.angle_alpha   90.00
_cell.angle_beta   90.00
_cell.angle_gamma   90.00
#
_symmetry.space_group_name_H-M   'P 1'
#
loop_
_entity.id
_entity.type
_entity.pdbx_description
1 polymer ?
#
loop_
_entity_poly.entity_id
_entity_poly.type
_entity_poly.pdbx_seq_one_letter_code
_entity_poly.pdbx_strand_id
1 'polypeptide(L)'
;MVELVLLLHFLVVLFFILGFPISLFYNARLFRIIHASALAAVTLLMVLGIPCPLTILEETLRQDQVYAGSFIAIWLNRILYMEGFDPKHVLFMDLGFLALVASSFFWHPTTKLTPPGHER
;
A
#
# COMPACT_ATOMS: atom_id res chain seq x y z
N MET A 1 16.61 13.13 -5.38
CA MET A 1 15.89 12.02 -6.07
C MET A 1 15.47 10.94 -5.08
N VAL A 2 16.39 10.53 -4.20
CA VAL A 2 16.15 9.60 -3.07
C VAL A 2 14.95 9.93 -2.19
N GLU A 3 14.85 11.18 -1.73
CA GLU A 3 13.75 11.64 -0.88
C GLU A 3 12.40 11.56 -1.59
N LEU A 4 12.38 11.68 -2.92
CA LEU A 4 11.17 11.62 -3.73
C LEU A 4 10.63 10.19 -3.81
N VAL A 5 11.52 9.21 -3.96
CA VAL A 5 11.17 7.77 -3.91
C VAL A 5 10.67 7.39 -2.52
N LEU A 6 11.36 7.86 -1.48
CA LEU A 6 10.99 7.58 -0.09
C LEU A 6 9.64 8.22 0.30
N LEU A 7 9.42 9.48 -0.11
CA LEU A 7 8.13 10.15 0.07
C LEU A 7 7.03 9.44 -0.69
N LEU A 8 7.29 9.00 -1.94
CA LEU A 8 6.33 8.24 -2.73
C LEU A 8 6.00 6.89 -2.05
N HIS A 9 7.00 6.21 -1.49
CA HIS A 9 6.79 4.98 -0.74
C HIS A 9 5.92 5.24 0.49
N PHE A 10 6.24 6.27 1.25
CA PHE A 10 5.43 6.68 2.39
C PHE A 10 3.99 7.06 2.00
N LEU A 11 3.79 7.76 0.89
CA LEU A 11 2.46 8.08 0.33
C LEU A 11 1.67 6.82 -0.05
N VAL A 12 2.34 5.78 -0.59
CA VAL A 12 1.70 4.49 -0.89
C VAL A 12 1.27 3.78 0.41
N VAL A 13 2.12 3.77 1.44
CA VAL A 13 1.75 3.23 2.76
C VAL A 13 0.58 4.01 3.36
N LEU A 14 0.61 5.34 3.26
CA LEU A 14 -0.49 6.18 3.73
C LEU A 14 -1.78 5.94 2.96
N PHE A 15 -1.69 5.70 1.65
CA PHE A 15 -2.82 5.28 0.82
C PHE A 15 -3.42 3.95 1.28
N PHE A 16 -2.61 2.99 1.74
CA PHE A 16 -3.16 1.75 2.31
C PHE A 16 -3.85 1.98 3.66
N ILE A 17 -3.27 2.78 4.55
CA ILE A 17 -3.84 3.03 5.88
C ILE A 17 -5.11 3.90 5.79
N LEU A 18 -5.06 5.03 5.09
CA LEU A 18 -6.17 5.97 4.98
C LEU A 18 -7.17 5.59 3.89
N GLY A 19 -6.74 4.85 2.87
CA GLY A 19 -7.61 4.45 1.76
C GLY A 19 -8.78 3.61 2.25
N PHE A 20 -8.59 2.74 3.24
CA PHE A 20 -9.67 1.92 3.76
C PHE A 20 -10.85 2.73 4.36
N PRO A 21 -10.65 3.61 5.38
CA PRO A 21 -11.73 4.40 5.95
C PRO A 21 -12.34 5.38 4.94
N ILE A 22 -11.53 5.98 4.07
CA ILE A 22 -12.02 6.85 2.98
C ILE A 22 -12.92 6.05 2.03
N SER A 23 -12.51 4.83 1.68
CA SER A 23 -13.29 3.98 0.78
C SER A 23 -14.63 3.56 1.39
N LEU A 24 -14.69 3.40 2.71
CA LEU A 24 -15.92 3.08 3.42
C LEU A 24 -16.85 4.30 3.51
N PHE A 25 -16.29 5.48 3.77
CA PHE A 25 -17.06 6.72 3.89
C PHE A 25 -17.69 7.16 2.56
N TYR A 26 -16.91 7.19 1.47
CA TYR A 26 -17.42 7.59 0.16
C TYR A 26 -18.10 6.45 -0.62
N ASN A 27 -17.84 5.19 -0.23
CA ASN A 27 -18.33 3.97 -0.90
C ASN A 27 -18.17 3.97 -2.44
N ALA A 28 -17.14 4.67 -2.93
CA ALA A 28 -16.83 4.73 -4.35
C ALA A 28 -16.24 3.40 -4.82
N ARG A 29 -16.95 2.69 -5.69
CA ARG A 29 -16.58 1.32 -6.11
C ARG A 29 -15.22 1.24 -6.75
N LEU A 30 -14.93 2.16 -7.66
CA LEU A 30 -13.67 2.19 -8.38
C LEU A 30 -12.51 2.37 -7.40
N PHE A 31 -12.67 3.28 -6.44
CA PHE A 31 -11.68 3.51 -5.39
C PHE A 31 -11.49 2.28 -4.51
N ARG A 32 -12.58 1.62 -4.09
CA ARG A 32 -12.53 0.37 -3.32
C ARG A 32 -11.79 -0.75 -4.07
N ILE A 33 -12.10 -0.94 -5.36
CA ILE A 33 -11.45 -1.96 -6.20
C ILE A 33 -9.97 -1.65 -6.37
N ILE A 34 -9.61 -0.41 -6.73
CA ILE A 34 -8.21 0.00 -6.89
C ILE A 34 -7.43 -0.18 -5.59
N HIS A 35 -8.01 0.24 -4.46
CA HIS A 35 -7.39 0.10 -3.15
C HIS A 35 -7.16 -1.37 -2.79
N ALA A 36 -8.20 -2.20 -2.91
CA ALA A 36 -8.11 -3.62 -2.60
C ALA A 36 -7.16 -4.37 -3.54
N SER A 37 -7.15 -4.07 -4.84
CA SER A 37 -6.25 -4.71 -5.80
C SER A 37 -4.80 -4.30 -5.58
N ALA A 38 -4.55 -3.03 -5.25
CA ALA A 38 -3.21 -2.56 -4.90
C ALA A 38 -2.70 -3.23 -3.62
N LEU A 39 -3.55 -3.34 -2.59
CA LEU A 39 -3.20 -4.02 -1.34
C LEU A 39 -2.88 -5.51 -1.61
N ALA A 40 -3.77 -6.21 -2.32
CA ALA A 40 -3.57 -7.62 -2.65
C ALA A 40 -2.29 -7.87 -3.48
N ALA A 41 -1.94 -6.97 -4.40
CA ALA A 41 -0.71 -7.06 -5.18
C ALA A 41 0.53 -6.95 -4.27
N VAL A 42 0.54 -5.98 -3.35
CA VAL A 42 1.65 -5.82 -2.39
C VAL A 42 1.75 -7.03 -1.45
N THR A 43 0.63 -7.53 -0.93
CA THR A 43 0.59 -8.76 -0.13
C THR A 43 1.19 -9.95 -0.89
N LEU A 44 0.87 -10.09 -2.18
CA LEU A 44 1.41 -11.16 -3.01
C LEU A 44 2.93 -11.05 -3.15
N LEU A 45 3.47 -9.85 -3.36
CA LEU A 45 4.91 -9.62 -3.38
C LEU A 45 5.55 -10.05 -2.05
N MET A 46 4.96 -9.66 -0.92
CA MET A 46 5.45 -10.04 0.41
C MET A 46 5.45 -11.57 0.62
N VAL A 47 4.39 -12.27 0.18
CA VAL A 47 4.28 -13.74 0.28
C VAL A 47 5.34 -14.43 -0.59
N LEU A 48 5.65 -13.88 -1.77
CA LEU A 48 6.71 -14.38 -2.63
C LEU A 48 8.13 -14.07 -2.09
N GLY A 49 8.24 -13.33 -0.98
CA GLY A 49 9.52 -12.87 -0.44
C GLY A 49 10.19 -11.82 -1.33
N ILE A 50 9.45 -11.22 -2.26
CA ILE A 50 9.95 -10.18 -3.15
C ILE A 50 9.73 -8.83 -2.46
N PRO A 51 10.79 -8.05 -2.19
CA PRO A 51 10.62 -6.72 -1.64
C PRO A 51 9.86 -5.83 -2.62
N CYS A 52 9.15 -4.82 -2.11
CA CYS A 52 8.46 -3.86 -2.98
C CYS A 52 9.44 -3.28 -4.02
N PRO A 53 9.04 -3.11 -5.29
CA PRO A 53 9.93 -2.55 -6.32
C PRO A 53 10.48 -1.17 -5.92
N LEU A 54 9.73 -0.44 -5.10
CA LEU A 54 10.13 0.84 -4.51
C LEU A 54 11.28 0.70 -3.50
N THR A 55 11.27 -0.35 -2.67
CA THR A 55 12.36 -0.71 -1.75
C THR A 55 13.64 -1.01 -2.51
N ILE A 56 13.55 -1.76 -3.61
CA ILE A 56 14.73 -2.09 -4.45
C ILE A 56 15.34 -0.82 -5.05
N LEU A 57 14.49 0.08 -5.54
CA LEU A 57 14.93 1.36 -6.08
C LEU A 57 15.57 2.23 -5.00
N GLU A 58 14.98 2.26 -3.80
CA GLU A 58 15.51 2.98 -2.65
C GLU A 58 16.89 2.45 -2.23
N GLU A 59 17.04 1.13 -2.10
CA GLU A 59 18.31 0.47 -1.73
C GLU A 59 19.41 0.75 -2.77
N THR A 60 19.06 0.72 -4.05
CA THR A 60 19.98 1.05 -5.15
C THR A 60 20.47 2.49 -5.03
N LEU A 61 19.59 3.41 -4.67
CA LEU A 61 19.97 4.81 -4.46
C LEU A 61 20.71 5.05 -3.13
N ARG A 62 20.56 4.16 -2.13
CA ARG A 62 21.22 4.25 -0.82
C ARG A 62 22.72 3.95 -0.87
N GLN A 63 23.18 3.28 -1.93
CA GLN A 63 24.60 3.10 -2.23
C GLN A 63 25.29 4.43 -2.62
N ASP A 64 24.51 5.50 -2.86
CA ASP A 64 25.02 6.84 -3.11
C ASP A 64 25.26 7.60 -1.79
N GLN A 65 26.45 8.18 -1.64
CA GLN A 65 26.95 8.85 -0.42
C GLN A 65 26.04 10.01 0.05
N VAL A 66 25.20 10.55 -0.85
CA VAL A 66 24.26 11.64 -0.55
C VAL A 66 23.11 11.20 0.38
N TYR A 67 22.76 9.91 0.42
CA TYR A 67 21.66 9.41 1.25
C TYR A 67 21.97 9.49 2.77
N ALA A 68 23.25 9.34 3.16
CA ALA A 68 23.68 9.25 4.55
C ALA A 68 23.50 10.56 5.36
N GLY A 69 23.25 11.70 4.70
CA GLY A 69 23.13 13.01 5.35
C GLY A 69 21.70 13.56 5.54
N SER A 70 20.66 12.93 4.97
CA SER A 70 19.30 13.50 5.02
C SER A 70 18.54 13.07 6.29
N PHE A 71 18.20 14.03 7.14
CA PHE A 71 17.41 13.84 8.36
C PHE A 71 16.03 13.21 8.06
N ILE A 72 15.32 13.70 7.04
CA ILE A 72 14.01 13.16 6.63
C ILE A 72 14.13 11.68 6.24
N ALA A 73 15.21 11.34 5.53
CA ALA A 73 15.39 10.00 5.01
C ALA A 73 15.64 8.98 6.13
N ILE A 74 16.40 9.36 7.15
CA ILE A 74 16.66 8.53 8.33
C ILE A 74 15.36 8.21 9.09
N TRP A 75 14.52 9.21 9.34
CA TRP A 75 13.26 9.01 10.07
C TRP A 75 12.24 8.20 9.27
N LEU A 76 12.06 8.51 7.98
CA LEU A 76 11.13 7.75 7.14
C LEU A 76 11.59 6.29 6.97
N ASN A 77 12.89 6.05 6.79
CA ASN A 77 13.44 4.69 6.72
C ASN A 77 13.13 3.92 8.02
N ARG A 78 13.31 4.54 9.17
CA ARG A 78 13.03 3.89 10.46
C ARG A 78 11.55 3.52 10.63
N ILE A 79 10.64 4.37 10.14
CA ILE A 79 9.19 4.13 10.16
C ILE A 79 8.79 3.06 9.14
N LEU A 80 9.28 3.15 7.90
CA LEU A 80 8.91 2.26 6.81
C LEU A 80 9.43 0.84 7.00
N TYR A 81 10.67 0.69 7.45
CA TYR A 81 11.27 -0.62 7.70
C TYR A 81 10.96 -1.17 9.09
N MET A 82 10.14 -0.46 9.88
CA MET A 82 9.74 -0.84 11.24
C MET A 82 10.92 -1.42 12.02
N GLU A 83 11.99 -0.63 12.14
CA GLU A 83 13.29 -1.09 12.63
C GLU A 83 13.14 -1.81 13.99
N GLY A 84 13.37 -3.13 14.01
CA GLY A 84 13.17 -3.99 15.19
C GLY A 84 11.98 -4.96 15.11
N PHE A 85 11.15 -4.89 14.07
CA PHE A 85 10.12 -5.89 13.80
C PHE A 85 10.60 -6.96 12.82
N ASP A 86 10.25 -8.21 13.12
CA ASP A 86 10.53 -9.32 12.20
C ASP A 86 9.55 -9.29 11.02
N PRO A 87 10.03 -9.37 9.76
CA PRO A 87 9.22 -9.26 8.54
C PRO A 87 7.97 -10.16 8.52
N LYS A 88 8.02 -11.32 9.19
CA LYS A 88 6.86 -12.21 9.28
C LYS A 88 5.66 -11.55 9.96
N HIS A 89 5.89 -10.71 10.97
CA HIS A 89 4.81 -10.00 11.66
C HIS A 89 4.17 -8.96 10.75
N VAL A 90 4.98 -8.26 9.95
CA VAL A 90 4.48 -7.30 8.96
C VAL A 90 3.58 -8.01 7.94
N LEU A 91 4.00 -9.18 7.45
CA LEU A 91 3.19 -10.01 6.57
C LEU A 91 1.88 -10.47 7.22
N PHE A 92 1.90 -10.90 8.49
CA PHE A 92 0.66 -11.28 9.19
C PHE A 92 -0.29 -10.10 9.38
N MET A 93 0.22 -8.92 9.73
CA MET A 93 -0.58 -7.69 9.85
C MET A 93 -1.18 -7.29 8.51
N ASP A 94 -0.40 -7.35 7.42
CA ASP A 94 -0.86 -7.04 6.07
C ASP A 94 -1.95 -8.02 5.61
N LEU A 95 -1.76 -9.33 5.82
CA LEU A 95 -2.79 -10.34 5.55
C LEU A 95 -4.08 -10.10 6.35
N GLY A 96 -3.95 -9.76 7.64
CA GLY A 96 -5.09 -9.40 8.48
C GLY A 96 -5.83 -8.18 7.97
N PHE A 97 -5.09 -7.16 7.52
CA PHE A 97 -5.66 -5.95 6.93
C PHE A 97 -6.33 -6.23 5.58
N LEU A 98 -5.72 -7.02 4.72
CA LEU A 98 -6.32 -7.47 3.45
C LEU A 98 -7.62 -8.24 3.70
N ALA A 99 -7.66 -9.14 4.69
CA ALA A 99 -8.87 -9.88 5.05
C ALA A 99 -9.98 -8.94 5.53
N LEU A 100 -9.63 -7.90 6.29
CA LEU A 100 -10.57 -6.87 6.75
C LEU A 100 -11.08 -5.98 5.59
N VAL A 101 -10.22 -5.62 4.64
CA VAL A 101 -10.62 -4.92 3.41
C VAL A 101 -11.54 -5.80 2.57
N ALA A 102 -11.23 -7.09 2.43
CA ALA A 102 -12.04 -8.06 1.69
C ALA A 102 -13.42 -8.26 2.34
N SER A 103 -13.49 -8.39 3.67
CA SER A 103 -14.76 -8.56 4.39
C SER A 103 -15.71 -7.37 4.20
N SER A 104 -15.16 -6.16 4.07
CA SER A 104 -15.93 -4.95 3.76
C SER A 104 -16.74 -5.06 2.45
N PHE A 105 -16.27 -5.82 1.44
CA PHE A 105 -17.05 -6.04 0.21
C PHE A 105 -18.26 -6.94 0.43
N PHE A 106 -18.20 -7.85 1.40
CA PHE A 106 -19.35 -8.69 1.77
C PHE A 106 -20.40 -7.90 2.54
N TRP A 107 -19.99 -6.99 3.45
CA TRP A 107 -20.94 -6.15 4.20
C TRP A 107 -21.54 -5.01 3.37
N HIS A 108 -20.75 -4.37 2.52
CA HIS A 108 -21.20 -3.29 1.64
C HIS A 108 -20.96 -3.69 0.17
N PRO A 109 -21.83 -4.53 -0.43
CA PRO A 109 -21.66 -4.94 -1.81
C PRO A 109 -21.73 -3.73 -2.74
N THR A 110 -20.73 -3.61 -3.61
CA THR A 110 -20.67 -2.55 -4.62
C THR A 110 -21.64 -2.87 -5.77
N THR A 111 -22.89 -2.44 -5.65
CA THR A 111 -24.09 -2.81 -6.46
C THR A 111 -23.99 -2.59 -7.99
N LYS A 112 -23.23 -3.36 -8.77
CA LYS A 112 -23.15 -3.42 -10.27
C LYS A 112 -23.26 -2.10 -11.09
N LEU A 113 -22.26 -1.81 -11.92
CA LEU A 113 -22.45 -0.79 -12.95
C LEU A 113 -23.54 -1.34 -13.87
N THR A 114 -24.79 -0.88 -13.75
CA THR A 114 -25.79 -1.13 -14.79
C THR A 114 -25.28 -0.32 -15.99
N PRO A 115 -24.80 -0.94 -17.09
CA PRO A 115 -24.50 -0.18 -18.29
C PRO A 115 -25.79 0.56 -18.69
N PRO A 116 -25.71 1.83 -19.12
CA PRO A 116 -26.89 2.54 -19.60
C PRO A 116 -27.57 1.67 -20.65
N GLY A 117 -28.84 1.37 -20.42
CA GLY A 117 -29.63 0.52 -21.29
C GLY A 117 -29.51 1.02 -22.72
N HIS A 118 -29.11 0.11 -23.60
CA HIS A 118 -29.41 0.22 -25.02
C HIS A 118 -30.92 -0.02 -25.16
N GLU A 119 -31.72 1.01 -24.85
CA GLU A 119 -33.11 1.06 -25.30
C GLU A 119 -33.09 1.44 -26.78
N ARG A 120 -33.76 0.59 -27.56
CA ARG A 120 -33.78 0.55 -29.03
C ARG A 120 -34.36 1.81 -29.66
#